data_AF-A0A1Y1N512-F1
#
_entry.id   AF-A0A1Y1N512-F1
#
_cell.length_a   1.000
_cell.length_b   1.000
_cell.length_c   1.000
_cell.angle_alpha   90.00
_cell.angle_beta   90.00
_cell.angle_gamma   90.00
#
_symmetry.space_group_name_H-M   'P 1'
#
loop_
_entity.id
_entity.type
_entity.pdbx_description
1 polymer ?
#
loop_
_entity_poly.entity_id
_entity_poly.type
_entity_poly.pdbx_seq_one_letter_code
_entity_poly.pdbx_strand_id
1 'polypeptide(L)'
;MFPDPDFADSTINGETITLMDGIVGLAHSANLGAVYFQPFATNRIFSIPTAALRKGPPAELEALPVSLVGTKSSQGIGIAVDPRDDTLFFSPVSETSIGTWNPVNNNQRLVAYDQDRLQFVADIKWNPHESDLWVLSSRFQKYFRRSINPNEVNVRVLRITGNASNLGNSNAFFKK
;
A
#
# COMPACT_ATOMS: atom_id res chain seq x y z
N MET A 1 -8.68 13.49 -5.47
CA MET A 1 -7.24 13.77 -5.44
C MET A 1 -6.65 13.30 -6.76
N PHE A 2 -5.89 14.15 -7.44
CA PHE A 2 -5.44 13.86 -8.80
C PHE A 2 -4.18 12.98 -8.80
N PRO A 3 -4.03 12.11 -9.81
CA PRO A 3 -2.77 11.43 -10.13
C PRO A 3 -1.61 12.43 -10.21
N ASP A 4 -0.45 12.04 -9.71
CA ASP A 4 0.78 12.78 -9.84
C ASP A 4 1.51 12.30 -11.12
N PRO A 5 1.66 13.15 -12.16
CA PRO A 5 2.24 12.72 -13.43
C PRO A 5 3.70 12.25 -13.30
N ASP A 6 4.42 12.71 -12.28
CA ASP A 6 5.79 12.25 -11.99
C ASP A 6 5.82 10.78 -11.51
N PHE A 7 4.67 10.23 -11.15
CA PHE A 7 4.46 8.85 -10.73
C PHE A 7 3.55 8.06 -11.68
N ALA A 8 3.38 8.52 -12.93
CA ALA A 8 2.60 7.80 -13.93
C ALA A 8 3.21 6.43 -14.26
N ASP A 9 4.54 6.33 -14.27
CA ASP A 9 5.27 5.12 -14.60
C ASP A 9 5.73 4.35 -13.36
N SER A 10 5.46 3.04 -13.34
CA SER A 10 5.91 2.10 -12.32
C SER A 10 6.72 0.98 -12.95
N THR A 11 7.86 0.63 -12.36
CA THR A 11 8.74 -0.43 -12.89
C THR A 11 8.81 -1.59 -11.92
N ILE A 12 8.41 -2.78 -12.37
CA ILE A 12 8.35 -3.99 -11.55
C ILE A 12 9.20 -5.06 -12.24
N ASN A 13 10.29 -5.47 -11.61
CA ASN A 13 11.24 -6.45 -12.18
C ASN A 13 11.71 -6.11 -13.61
N GLY A 14 12.01 -4.84 -13.87
CA GLY A 14 12.47 -4.35 -15.17
C GLY A 14 11.37 -4.13 -16.22
N GLU A 15 10.11 -4.44 -15.90
CA GLU A 15 8.98 -4.11 -16.77
C GLU A 15 8.28 -2.84 -16.30
N THR A 16 8.27 -1.81 -17.14
CA THR A 16 7.57 -0.55 -16.88
C THR A 16 6.15 -0.59 -17.41
N ILE A 17 5.21 -0.10 -16.59
CA ILE A 17 3.81 0.15 -16.94
C ILE A 17 3.43 1.59 -16.59
N THR A 18 2.57 2.19 -17.39
CA THR A 18 2.02 3.53 -17.14
C THR A 18 0.59 3.37 -16.61
N LEU A 19 0.35 3.79 -15.38
CA LEU A 19 -0.96 3.71 -14.74
C LEU A 19 -1.21 5.00 -13.94
N MET A 20 -2.11 5.83 -14.44
CA MET A 20 -2.46 7.13 -13.83
C MET A 20 -3.68 7.03 -12.92
N ASP A 21 -3.80 5.95 -12.17
CA ASP A 21 -4.98 5.73 -11.33
C ASP A 21 -4.98 6.67 -10.12
N GLY A 22 -6.18 7.18 -9.83
CA GLY A 22 -6.49 7.93 -8.62
C GLY A 22 -6.54 7.01 -7.39
N ILE A 23 -7.39 7.34 -6.41
CA ILE A 23 -7.50 6.61 -5.14
C ILE A 23 -7.90 5.15 -5.39
N VAL A 24 -7.04 4.21 -5.00
CA VAL A 24 -7.25 2.76 -5.18
C VAL A 24 -7.02 1.96 -3.89
N GLY A 25 -6.23 2.47 -2.96
CA GLY A 25 -6.01 1.85 -1.65
C GLY A 25 -6.76 2.60 -0.56
N LEU A 26 -7.49 1.86 0.29
CA LEU A 26 -8.20 2.39 1.46
C LEU A 26 -7.98 1.47 2.67
N ALA A 27 -7.72 2.06 3.84
CA ALA A 27 -7.70 1.35 5.11
C ALA A 27 -8.28 2.23 6.22
N HIS A 28 -8.97 1.63 7.19
CA HIS A 28 -9.65 2.36 8.26
C HIS A 28 -9.04 2.01 9.62
N SER A 29 -8.63 3.04 10.36
CA SER A 29 -8.35 2.93 11.80
C SER A 29 -9.56 3.43 12.57
N ALA A 30 -10.21 2.52 13.29
CA ALA A 30 -11.29 2.89 14.20
C ALA A 30 -10.76 3.63 15.44
N ASN A 31 -9.57 3.25 15.93
CA ASN A 31 -8.96 3.84 17.14
C ASN A 31 -8.61 5.31 16.94
N LEU A 32 -8.03 5.65 15.78
CA LEU A 32 -7.67 7.03 15.43
C LEU A 32 -8.80 7.78 14.71
N GLY A 33 -9.91 7.10 14.41
CA GLY A 33 -11.04 7.67 13.69
C GLY A 33 -10.64 8.24 12.33
N ALA A 34 -9.79 7.51 11.60
CA ALA A 34 -9.18 7.97 10.36
C ALA A 34 -9.32 6.93 9.24
N VAL A 35 -9.60 7.40 8.03
CA VAL A 35 -9.46 6.61 6.80
C VAL A 35 -8.15 7.01 6.14
N TYR A 36 -7.26 6.05 5.99
CA TYR A 36 -6.05 6.15 5.19
C TYR A 36 -6.36 5.80 3.75
N PHE A 37 -5.74 6.52 2.82
CA PHE A 37 -5.93 6.27 1.40
C PHE A 37 -4.69 6.61 0.59
N GLN A 38 -4.55 5.95 -0.56
CA GLN A 38 -3.47 6.22 -1.51
C GLN A 38 -3.99 6.11 -2.95
N PRO A 39 -3.72 7.12 -3.79
CA PRO A 39 -3.73 6.93 -5.23
C PRO A 39 -2.64 5.98 -5.68
N PHE A 40 -2.82 5.35 -6.85
CA PHE A 40 -1.74 4.56 -7.42
C PHE A 40 -0.61 5.45 -7.91
N ALA A 41 -0.92 6.48 -8.70
CA ALA A 41 0.05 7.41 -9.29
C ALA A 41 0.55 8.43 -8.25
N THR A 42 1.10 7.93 -7.14
CA THR A 42 1.87 8.67 -6.14
C THR A 42 2.55 7.68 -5.20
N ASN A 43 3.64 8.08 -4.56
CA ASN A 43 4.23 7.33 -3.46
C ASN A 43 3.67 7.75 -2.07
N ARG A 44 2.78 8.74 -2.01
CA ARG A 44 2.24 9.28 -0.75
C ARG A 44 1.06 8.47 -0.19
N ILE A 45 0.89 8.50 1.13
CA ILE A 45 -0.28 8.00 1.86
C ILE A 45 -0.93 9.19 2.55
N PHE A 46 -2.25 9.31 2.41
CA PHE A 46 -3.05 10.40 2.95
C PHE A 46 -4.04 9.86 3.97
N SER A 47 -4.57 10.75 4.81
CA SER A 47 -5.65 10.45 5.74
C SER A 47 -6.73 11.51 5.69
N ILE A 48 -7.95 11.09 6.05
CA ILE A 48 -9.08 11.96 6.31
C ILE A 48 -9.80 11.47 7.58
N PRO A 49 -10.20 12.36 8.51
CA PRO A 49 -10.99 11.96 9.67
C PRO A 49 -12.32 11.33 9.26
N THR A 50 -12.67 10.18 9.85
CA THR A 50 -13.96 9.50 9.64
C THR A 50 -15.13 10.42 10.01
N ALA A 51 -14.95 11.30 11.00
CA ALA A 51 -15.93 12.33 11.36
C ALA A 51 -16.23 13.31 10.21
N ALA A 52 -15.25 13.65 9.37
CA ALA A 52 -15.47 14.51 8.22
C ALA A 52 -16.31 13.80 7.14
N LEU A 53 -15.99 12.54 6.84
CA LEU A 53 -16.73 11.72 5.88
C LEU A 53 -18.19 11.48 6.29
N ARG A 54 -18.45 11.33 7.60
CA ARG A 54 -19.79 11.10 8.14
C ARG A 54 -20.73 12.31 8.08
N LYS A 55 -20.20 13.53 7.86
CA LYS A 55 -21.03 14.74 7.72
C LYS A 55 -21.82 14.77 6.40
N GLY A 56 -21.47 13.93 5.44
CA GLY A 56 -22.03 13.94 4.10
C GLY A 56 -21.17 14.75 3.12
N PRO A 57 -21.70 15.05 1.91
CA PRO A 57 -20.98 15.84 0.91
C PRO A 57 -20.57 17.21 1.46
N PRO A 58 -19.33 17.67 1.21
CA PRO A 58 -18.91 19.00 1.60
C PRO A 58 -19.77 20.07 0.92
N ALA A 59 -19.97 21.20 1.57
CA ALA A 59 -20.58 22.37 0.94
C ALA A 59 -19.73 22.86 -0.24
N GLU A 60 -20.31 23.70 -1.10
CA GLU A 60 -19.56 24.31 -2.19
C GLU A 60 -18.33 25.06 -1.64
N LEU A 61 -17.15 24.77 -2.19
CA LEU A 61 -15.85 25.30 -1.74
C LEU A 61 -15.36 24.85 -0.35
N GLU A 62 -16.07 23.98 0.35
CA GLU A 62 -15.57 23.40 1.60
C GLU A 62 -14.43 22.42 1.32
N ALA A 63 -13.25 22.72 1.85
CA ALA A 63 -12.08 21.86 1.72
C ALA A 63 -12.22 20.62 2.63
N LEU A 64 -11.97 19.44 2.06
CA LEU A 64 -11.86 18.23 2.86
C LEU A 64 -10.58 18.28 3.70
N PRO A 65 -10.62 17.91 5.00
CA PRO A 65 -9.47 17.93 5.90
C PRO A 65 -8.52 16.74 5.63
N VAL A 66 -7.92 16.72 4.45
CA VAL A 66 -6.95 15.70 4.02
C VAL A 66 -5.57 16.07 4.56
N SER A 67 -4.89 15.10 5.16
CA SER A 67 -3.52 15.26 5.65
C SER A 67 -2.58 14.25 5.00
N LEU A 68 -1.37 14.69 4.63
CA LEU A 68 -0.28 13.78 4.28
C LEU A 68 0.14 13.02 5.53
N VAL A 69 0.16 11.70 5.45
CA VAL A 69 0.57 10.83 6.56
C VAL A 69 2.05 10.50 6.33
N GLY A 70 2.38 9.90 5.18
CA GLY A 70 3.77 9.54 4.91
C GLY A 70 4.05 9.24 3.44
N THR A 71 5.30 8.92 3.15
CA THR A 71 5.81 8.68 1.79
C THR A 71 6.49 7.31 1.73
N LYS A 72 6.10 6.51 0.73
CA LYS A 72 6.68 5.20 0.40
C LYS A 72 7.84 5.34 -0.57
N SER A 73 8.59 4.27 -0.78
CA SER A 73 9.64 4.19 -1.82
C SER A 73 9.09 4.26 -3.24
N SER A 74 7.92 3.67 -3.51
CA SER A 74 7.23 3.71 -4.80
C SER A 74 5.71 3.72 -4.68
N GLN A 75 5.02 3.70 -5.82
CA GLN A 75 3.57 3.47 -5.96
C GLN A 75 3.14 2.14 -5.33
N GLY A 76 1.84 2.01 -5.03
CA GLY A 76 1.25 0.78 -4.48
C GLY A 76 -0.27 0.86 -4.35
N ILE A 77 -0.93 -0.31 -4.30
CA ILE A 77 -2.39 -0.42 -4.12
C ILE A 77 -2.72 -0.93 -2.73
N GLY A 78 -2.30 -2.15 -2.42
CA GLY A 78 -2.65 -2.81 -1.17
C GLY A 78 -2.22 -1.99 0.06
N ILE A 79 -3.18 -1.71 0.93
CA ILE A 79 -2.99 -1.06 2.22
C ILE A 79 -3.90 -1.69 3.27
N ALA A 80 -3.39 -1.91 4.47
CA ALA A 80 -4.14 -2.41 5.62
C ALA A 80 -3.70 -1.72 6.91
N VAL A 81 -4.52 -1.81 7.95
CA VAL A 81 -4.22 -1.34 9.31
C VAL A 81 -4.25 -2.55 10.23
N ASP A 82 -3.24 -2.69 11.10
CA ASP A 82 -3.36 -3.49 12.31
C ASP A 82 -4.08 -2.67 13.38
N PRO A 83 -5.30 -3.05 13.78
CA PRO A 83 -6.11 -2.27 14.71
C PRO A 83 -5.61 -2.34 16.17
N ARG A 84 -4.55 -3.12 16.45
CA ARG A 84 -3.98 -3.22 17.81
C ARG A 84 -3.12 -2.03 18.17
N ASP A 85 -2.41 -1.46 17.19
CA ASP A 85 -1.48 -0.34 17.39
C ASP A 85 -1.49 0.71 16.26
N ASP A 86 -2.42 0.58 15.31
CA ASP A 86 -2.59 1.45 14.14
C ASP A 86 -1.44 1.43 13.14
N THR A 87 -0.62 0.38 13.14
CA THR A 87 0.41 0.17 12.13
C THR A 87 -0.20 -0.05 10.75
N LEU A 88 0.23 0.75 9.78
CA LEU A 88 -0.10 0.59 8.37
C LEU A 88 0.79 -0.46 7.73
N PHE A 89 0.21 -1.31 6.89
CA PHE A 89 0.90 -2.23 5.99
C PHE A 89 0.63 -1.79 4.57
N PHE A 90 1.65 -1.78 3.73
CA PHE A 90 1.52 -1.43 2.31
C PHE A 90 2.59 -2.12 1.50
N SER A 91 2.42 -2.17 0.18
CA SER A 91 3.37 -2.80 -0.74
C SER A 91 3.82 -1.82 -1.84
N PRO A 92 5.07 -1.32 -1.77
CA PRO A 92 5.70 -0.60 -2.86
C PRO A 92 6.00 -1.54 -4.03
N VAL A 93 5.44 -1.25 -5.21
CA VAL A 93 5.51 -2.13 -6.38
C VAL A 93 6.93 -2.26 -6.95
N SER A 94 7.74 -1.20 -6.92
CA SER A 94 9.09 -1.23 -7.50
C SER A 94 10.04 -2.08 -6.66
N GLU A 95 9.86 -2.07 -5.34
CA GLU A 95 10.69 -2.84 -4.42
C GLU A 95 10.23 -4.28 -4.24
N THR A 96 9.05 -4.67 -4.74
CA THR A 96 8.49 -6.03 -4.58
C THR A 96 8.47 -6.49 -3.12
N SER A 97 7.99 -5.60 -2.24
CA SER A 97 8.10 -5.76 -0.79
C SER A 97 6.81 -5.41 -0.06
N ILE A 98 6.75 -5.75 1.23
CA ILE A 98 5.72 -5.26 2.16
C ILE A 98 6.43 -4.52 3.27
N GLY A 99 6.09 -3.24 3.39
CA GLY A 99 6.55 -2.34 4.44
C GLY A 99 5.47 -2.08 5.47
N THR A 100 5.92 -1.59 6.63
CA THR A 100 5.05 -1.10 7.69
C THR A 100 5.45 0.28 8.15
N TRP A 101 4.45 1.06 8.55
CA TRP A 101 4.66 2.33 9.19
C TRP A 101 3.56 2.63 10.20
N ASN A 102 3.96 2.96 11.43
CA ASN A 102 3.04 3.37 12.48
C ASN A 102 3.00 4.90 12.56
N PRO A 103 1.85 5.54 12.29
CA PRO A 103 1.75 7.01 12.25
C PRO A 103 1.81 7.66 13.64
N VAL A 104 1.63 6.91 14.73
CA VAL A 104 1.60 7.44 16.11
C VAL A 104 3.02 7.56 16.67
N ASN A 105 3.83 6.52 16.52
CA ASN A 105 5.19 6.47 17.05
C ASN A 105 6.28 6.57 15.96
N ASN A 106 5.87 6.69 14.70
CA ASN A 106 6.73 6.79 13.53
C ASN A 106 7.64 5.55 13.28
N ASN A 107 7.34 4.41 13.89
CA ASN A 107 8.09 3.16 13.69
C ASN A 107 7.87 2.64 12.27
N GLN A 108 8.93 2.13 11.64
CA GLN A 108 8.96 1.65 10.26
C GLN A 108 9.73 0.35 10.17
N ARG A 109 9.21 -0.61 9.39
CA ARG A 109 9.88 -1.90 9.22
C ARG A 109 9.56 -2.53 7.86
N LEU A 110 10.57 -3.16 7.27
CA LEU A 110 10.38 -4.12 6.17
C LEU A 110 9.86 -5.44 6.73
N VAL A 111 8.68 -5.87 6.29
CA VAL A 111 8.05 -7.12 6.74
C VAL A 111 8.43 -8.29 5.85
N ALA A 112 8.42 -8.09 4.54
CA ALA A 112 8.74 -9.12 3.56
C ALA A 112 9.31 -8.49 2.28
N TYR A 113 10.15 -9.25 1.59
CA TYR A 113 10.70 -8.91 0.29
C TYR A 113 10.85 -10.20 -0.52
N ASP A 114 10.31 -10.23 -1.73
CA ASP A 114 10.43 -11.38 -2.63
C ASP A 114 10.11 -10.96 -4.07
N GLN A 115 11.13 -10.88 -4.92
CA GLN A 115 10.98 -10.46 -6.32
C GLN A 115 10.15 -11.42 -7.17
N ASP A 116 10.01 -12.70 -6.79
CA ASP A 116 9.14 -13.62 -7.55
C ASP A 116 7.70 -13.58 -7.03
N ARG A 117 7.53 -13.55 -5.71
CA ARG A 117 6.22 -13.74 -5.06
C ARG A 117 5.45 -12.45 -4.78
N LEU A 118 6.13 -11.32 -4.65
CA LEU A 118 5.55 -10.02 -4.26
C LEU A 118 5.67 -8.95 -5.36
N GLN A 119 5.31 -9.26 -6.60
CA GLN A 119 5.48 -8.34 -7.73
C GLN A 119 4.48 -7.19 -7.73
N PHE A 120 3.20 -7.46 -8.04
CA PHE A 120 2.13 -6.46 -7.97
C PHE A 120 1.11 -6.90 -6.92
N VAL A 121 1.17 -6.28 -5.74
CA VAL A 121 0.25 -6.56 -4.63
C VAL A 121 -1.02 -5.74 -4.79
N ALA A 122 -2.08 -6.41 -5.24
CA ALA A 122 -3.38 -5.80 -5.48
C ALA A 122 -4.18 -5.57 -4.20
N ASP A 123 -3.98 -6.41 -3.16
CA ASP A 123 -4.65 -6.23 -1.87
C ASP A 123 -3.82 -6.78 -0.72
N ILE A 124 -3.98 -6.17 0.45
CA ILE A 124 -3.45 -6.61 1.74
C ILE A 124 -4.60 -6.58 2.74
N LYS A 125 -4.75 -7.65 3.51
CA LYS A 125 -5.77 -7.76 4.56
C LYS A 125 -5.13 -8.22 5.86
N TRP A 126 -5.38 -7.45 6.91
CA TRP A 126 -5.06 -7.87 8.28
C TRP A 126 -6.13 -8.85 8.77
N ASN A 127 -5.72 -9.99 9.30
CA ASN A 127 -6.62 -10.92 9.96
C ASN A 127 -6.44 -10.80 11.49
N PRO A 128 -7.47 -10.30 12.20
CA PRO A 128 -7.37 -10.02 13.63
C PRO A 128 -7.31 -11.30 14.50
N HIS A 129 -7.76 -12.45 14.00
CA HIS A 129 -7.83 -13.68 14.78
C HIS A 129 -6.45 -14.32 14.95
N GLU A 130 -5.67 -14.38 13.87
CA GLU A 130 -4.36 -15.05 13.85
C GLU A 130 -3.20 -14.05 13.84
N SER A 131 -3.49 -12.75 13.83
CA SER A 131 -2.49 -11.67 13.81
C SER A 131 -1.49 -11.78 12.65
N ASP A 132 -2.03 -12.04 11.46
CA ASP A 132 -1.29 -12.27 10.24
C ASP A 132 -1.84 -11.42 9.08
N LEU A 133 -1.03 -11.33 8.01
CA LEU A 133 -1.40 -10.64 6.78
C LEU A 133 -1.74 -11.65 5.70
N TRP A 134 -2.82 -11.39 5.00
CA TRP A 134 -3.14 -12.00 3.72
C TRP A 134 -2.84 -11.03 2.60
N VAL A 135 -2.18 -11.53 1.56
CA VAL A 135 -1.65 -10.72 0.47
C VAL A 135 -2.06 -11.33 -0.86
N LEU A 136 -2.71 -10.55 -1.71
CA LEU A 136 -2.99 -10.93 -3.09
C LEU A 136 -1.92 -10.32 -3.99
N SER A 137 -1.01 -11.15 -4.50
CA SER A 137 0.03 -10.72 -5.42
C SER A 137 -0.17 -11.34 -6.80
N SER A 138 0.19 -10.58 -7.84
CA SER A 138 0.08 -11.02 -9.22
C SER A 138 1.25 -10.50 -10.05
N ARG A 139 1.40 -11.04 -11.25
CA ARG A 139 2.30 -10.51 -12.29
C ARG A 139 1.56 -9.56 -13.22
N PHE A 140 0.89 -8.57 -12.61
CA PHE A 140 0.01 -7.64 -13.33
C PHE A 140 0.73 -6.89 -14.44
N GLN A 141 1.99 -6.48 -14.24
CA GLN A 141 2.78 -5.81 -15.27
C GLN A 141 2.95 -6.67 -16.53
N LYS A 142 3.08 -7.99 -16.38
CA LYS A 142 3.14 -8.92 -17.52
C LYS A 142 1.79 -9.04 -18.23
N TYR A 143 0.70 -9.08 -17.46
CA TYR A 143 -0.65 -9.05 -18.03
C TYR A 143 -0.87 -7.75 -18.82
N PHE A 144 -0.57 -6.61 -18.22
CA PHE A 144 -0.69 -5.28 -18.82
C PHE A 144 0.10 -5.15 -20.13
N ARG A 145 1.33 -5.70 -20.15
CA ARG A 145 2.21 -5.72 -21.33
C ARG A 145 1.95 -6.88 -22.30
N ARG A 146 0.94 -7.72 -22.03
CA ARG A 146 0.62 -8.93 -22.84
C ARG A 146 1.79 -9.90 -23.00
N SER A 147 2.63 -10.02 -21.95
CA SER A 147 3.84 -10.86 -21.89
C SER A 147 3.75 -11.98 -20.84
N ILE A 148 2.53 -12.33 -20.43
CA ILE A 148 2.30 -13.34 -19.40
C ILE A 148 2.71 -14.74 -19.87
N ASN A 149 3.46 -15.48 -19.06
CA ASN A 149 3.81 -16.87 -19.33
C ASN A 149 2.77 -17.79 -18.64
N PRO A 150 1.94 -18.53 -19.38
CA PRO A 150 0.92 -19.41 -18.79
C PRO A 150 1.51 -20.61 -18.04
N ASN A 151 2.79 -20.94 -18.26
CA ASN A 151 3.48 -22.04 -17.58
C ASN A 151 4.06 -21.66 -16.22
N GLU A 152 3.89 -20.40 -15.78
CA GLU A 152 4.36 -19.89 -14.50
C GLU A 152 3.19 -19.53 -13.58
N VAL A 153 3.43 -19.51 -12.27
CA VAL A 153 2.44 -19.02 -11.30
C VAL A 153 2.32 -17.50 -11.40
N ASN A 154 1.18 -17.03 -11.90
CA ASN A 154 0.96 -15.60 -12.17
C ASN A 154 0.13 -14.88 -11.10
N VAL A 155 -0.61 -15.60 -10.26
CA VAL A 155 -1.42 -15.06 -9.18
C VAL A 155 -1.18 -15.89 -7.93
N ARG A 156 -0.99 -15.23 -6.78
CA ARG A 156 -0.68 -15.84 -5.48
C ARG A 156 -1.54 -15.20 -4.40
N VAL A 157 -2.09 -16.05 -3.53
CA VAL A 157 -2.59 -15.62 -2.21
C VAL A 157 -1.56 -16.09 -1.20
N LEU A 158 -0.93 -15.14 -0.51
CA LEU A 158 0.15 -15.38 0.43
C LEU A 158 -0.30 -15.04 1.84
N ARG A 159 0.28 -15.74 2.80
CA ARG A 159 0.08 -15.52 4.23
C ARG A 159 1.41 -15.15 4.86
N ILE A 160 1.49 -14.02 5.55
CA ILE A 160 2.67 -13.58 6.30
C ILE A 160 2.33 -13.62 7.78
N THR A 161 2.99 -14.53 8.51
CA THR A 161 2.78 -14.70 9.94
C THR A 161 3.69 -13.75 10.73
N GLY A 162 3.21 -13.29 11.90
CA GLY A 162 3.93 -12.36 12.78
C GLY A 162 5.29 -12.86 13.30
N ASN A 163 5.65 -14.12 13.04
CA ASN A 163 6.92 -14.75 13.41
C ASN A 163 7.96 -14.75 12.28
N ALA A 164 7.77 -14.00 11.18
CA ALA A 164 8.84 -13.75 10.22
C ALA A 164 9.95 -12.91 10.88
N SER A 165 10.86 -13.63 11.52
CA SER A 165 12.06 -13.15 12.20
C SER A 165 12.93 -12.32 11.27
N ASN A 166 13.30 -11.12 11.74
CA ASN A 166 14.52 -10.39 11.40
C ASN A 166 14.89 -10.32 9.92
N LEU A 167 14.18 -9.49 9.15
CA LEU A 167 14.81 -8.80 8.03
C LEU A 167 15.10 -7.37 8.52
N GLY A 168 16.40 -7.04 8.54
CA GLY A 168 16.99 -5.98 9.36
C GLY A 168 16.46 -4.57 9.12
N ASN A 169 16.86 -3.67 10.03
CA ASN A 169 16.64 -2.23 9.92
C ASN A 169 17.09 -1.71 8.55
N SER A 170 16.13 -1.47 7.66
CA SER A 170 16.38 -0.93 6.34
C SER A 170 15.79 0.47 6.26
N ASN A 171 16.63 1.48 6.48
CA ASN A 171 16.34 2.90 6.24
C ASN A 171 16.11 3.23 4.74
N ALA A 172 15.87 2.23 3.88
CA ALA A 172 15.81 2.35 2.43
C ALA A 172 14.39 2.60 1.88
N PHE A 173 13.34 2.38 2.68
CA PHE A 173 11.96 2.39 2.18
C PHE A 173 11.18 3.68 2.41
N PHE A 174 11.79 4.65 3.12
CA PHE A 174 11.10 5.85 3.57
C PHE A 174 11.98 7.08 3.38
N LYS A 175 11.45 8.09 2.70
CA LYS A 175 12.05 9.42 2.64
C LYS A 175 11.14 10.39 3.40
N LYS A 176 11.71 11.12 4.35
CA LYS A 176 11.07 12.31 4.93
C LYS A 176 10.83 13.35 3.84
#